data_AF-A0A7C3TU83-F1
#
_entry.id   AF-A0A7C3TU83-F1
#
_cell.length_a   1.000
_cell.length_b   1.000
_cell.length_c   1.000
_cell.angle_alpha   90.00
_cell.angle_beta   90.00
_cell.angle_gamma   90.00
#
_symmetry.space_group_name_H-M   'P 1'
#
loop_
_entity.id
_entity.type
_entity.pdbx_description
1 polymer ?
#
loop_
_entity_poly.entity_id
_entity_poly.type
_entity_poly.pdbx_seq_one_letter_code
_entity_poly.pdbx_strand_id
1 'polypeptide(L)'
;MKLGDKEIKQIKIVFDVEKQRYETLGDYLIEDNELVIKISKIGDVYQLVVMIHEIVESLLCLLAGVEFSEVDEFDIEYENARERGEKVAPCGCLIQDEPGEDVHAPYHKQHKIAEIFEYLFLQHISNILYEKNLEEKEVKKDE
;
A
#
# COMPACT_ATOMS: atom_id res chain seq x y z
N MET A 1 -4.03 -12.27 -21.05
CA MET A 1 -2.82 -11.99 -20.23
C MET A 1 -3.04 -12.64 -18.87
N LYS A 2 -2.05 -13.33 -18.30
CA LYS A 2 -2.13 -13.95 -16.97
C LYS A 2 -1.41 -13.05 -15.95
N LEU A 3 -1.87 -13.01 -14.70
CA LEU A 3 -1.20 -12.32 -13.60
C LEU A 3 -0.08 -13.22 -13.08
N GLY A 4 1.06 -13.22 -13.76
CA GLY A 4 2.19 -14.10 -13.43
C GLY A 4 1.87 -15.59 -13.61
N ASP A 5 2.65 -16.42 -12.92
CA ASP A 5 2.52 -17.89 -12.95
C ASP A 5 1.49 -18.42 -11.95
N LYS A 6 1.03 -17.59 -11.01
CA LYS A 6 0.05 -17.95 -9.98
C LYS A 6 -1.38 -17.77 -10.49
N GLU A 7 -2.24 -18.75 -10.26
CA GLU A 7 -3.67 -18.65 -10.60
C GLU A 7 -4.38 -17.88 -9.48
N ILE A 8 -4.63 -16.58 -9.67
CA ILE A 8 -5.45 -15.79 -8.74
C ILE A 8 -6.92 -15.87 -9.17
N LYS A 9 -7.77 -16.43 -8.32
CA LYS A 9 -9.22 -16.60 -8.59
C LYS A 9 -10.06 -15.44 -8.09
N GLN A 10 -9.63 -14.81 -7.01
CA GLN A 10 -10.33 -13.71 -6.37
C GLN A 10 -9.36 -12.78 -5.65
N ILE A 11 -9.78 -11.53 -5.47
CA ILE A 11 -9.10 -10.55 -4.64
C ILE A 11 -10.04 -10.22 -3.49
N LYS A 12 -9.54 -10.33 -2.26
CA LYS A 12 -10.27 -10.00 -1.04
C LYS A 12 -9.57 -8.87 -0.33
N ILE A 13 -10.34 -7.83 -0.02
CA ILE A 13 -9.85 -6.64 0.68
C ILE A 13 -10.54 -6.61 2.05
N VAL A 14 -9.74 -6.50 3.10
CA VAL A 14 -10.19 -6.46 4.50
C VAL A 14 -9.73 -5.15 5.12
N PHE A 15 -10.68 -4.36 5.61
CA PHE A 15 -10.42 -3.09 6.29
C PHE A 15 -10.45 -3.24 7.81
N ASP A 16 -10.01 -2.19 8.50
CA ASP A 16 -10.00 -2.09 9.97
C ASP A 16 -9.25 -3.21 10.68
N VAL A 17 -8.15 -3.66 10.06
CA VAL A 17 -7.30 -4.68 10.68
C VAL A 17 -6.51 -4.05 11.83
N GLU A 18 -6.75 -4.52 13.06
CA GLU A 18 -6.08 -3.96 14.25
C GLU A 18 -4.63 -4.42 14.39
N LYS A 19 -4.29 -5.61 13.89
CA LYS A 19 -2.94 -6.19 13.93
C LYS A 19 -2.63 -6.93 12.64
N GLN A 20 -1.56 -6.50 11.99
CA GLN A 20 -1.01 -7.12 10.80
C GLN A 20 0.11 -8.11 11.17
N ARG A 21 0.76 -8.70 10.16
CA ARG A 21 1.89 -9.64 10.36
C ARG A 21 3.13 -8.94 10.98
N TYR A 22 3.28 -7.66 10.71
CA TYR A 22 4.31 -6.75 11.23
C TYR A 22 3.74 -5.31 11.31
N GLU A 23 4.52 -4.33 11.78
CA GLU A 23 4.06 -2.93 11.85
C GLU A 23 3.96 -2.32 10.44
N THR A 24 2.74 -2.27 9.89
CA THR A 24 2.47 -1.72 8.55
C THR A 24 1.05 -1.14 8.43
N LEU A 25 0.87 -0.21 7.48
CA LEU A 25 -0.44 0.38 7.13
C LEU A 25 -1.26 -0.54 6.22
N GLY A 26 -0.60 -1.35 5.40
CA GLY A 26 -1.21 -2.32 4.51
C GLY A 26 -0.33 -3.54 4.30
N ASP A 27 -0.95 -4.65 3.93
CA ASP A 27 -0.28 -5.94 3.79
C ASP A 27 -1.01 -6.78 2.73
N TYR A 28 -0.27 -7.52 1.91
CA TYR A 28 -0.83 -8.46 0.93
C TYR A 28 -0.17 -9.82 0.96
N LEU A 29 -0.98 -10.86 0.74
CA LEU A 29 -0.52 -12.24 0.66
C LEU A 29 -1.44 -13.08 -0.23
N ILE A 30 -0.98 -14.28 -0.56
CA ILE A 30 -1.79 -15.28 -1.26
C ILE A 30 -2.20 -16.37 -0.28
N GLU A 31 -3.52 -16.56 -0.12
CA GLU A 31 -4.12 -17.66 0.66
C GLU A 31 -5.05 -18.44 -0.27
N ASP A 32 -4.86 -19.75 -0.45
CA ASP A 32 -5.77 -20.61 -1.24
C ASP A 32 -6.15 -20.10 -2.66
N ASN A 33 -5.21 -19.47 -3.38
CA ASN A 33 -5.43 -18.81 -4.70
C ASN A 33 -6.26 -17.52 -4.65
N GLU A 34 -6.43 -16.94 -3.47
CA GLU A 34 -6.96 -15.60 -3.24
C GLU A 34 -5.81 -14.64 -2.95
N LEU A 35 -5.80 -13.49 -3.61
CA LEU A 35 -5.00 -12.35 -3.19
C LEU A 35 -5.73 -11.64 -2.05
N VAL A 36 -5.19 -11.73 -0.84
CA VAL A 36 -5.74 -11.11 0.36
C VAL A 36 -4.97 -9.82 0.63
N ILE A 37 -5.67 -8.70 0.67
CA ILE A 37 -5.15 -7.38 1.01
C ILE A 37 -5.79 -6.95 2.33
N LYS A 38 -4.96 -6.54 3.30
CA LYS A 38 -5.38 -6.14 4.64
C LYS A 38 -4.96 -4.72 4.91
N ILE A 39 -5.90 -3.86 5.29
CA ILE A 39 -5.63 -2.44 5.55
C ILE A 39 -5.86 -2.13 7.02
N SER A 40 -4.86 -1.49 7.64
CA SER A 40 -4.90 -1.08 9.03
C SER A 40 -5.93 0.02 9.29
N LYS A 41 -6.38 0.17 10.53
CA LYS A 41 -7.38 1.18 10.90
C LYS A 41 -6.77 2.57 11.04
N ILE A 42 -6.84 3.39 9.98
CA ILE A 42 -6.24 4.73 9.91
C ILE A 42 -7.16 5.85 9.39
N GLY A 43 -8.45 5.54 9.18
CA GLY A 43 -9.49 6.47 8.72
C GLY A 43 -9.87 6.29 7.25
N ASP A 44 -11.13 6.55 6.92
CA ASP A 44 -11.77 6.11 5.68
C ASP A 44 -11.00 6.47 4.40
N VAL A 45 -10.59 7.74 4.24
CA VAL A 45 -9.88 8.19 3.02
C VAL A 45 -8.48 7.57 2.95
N TYR A 46 -7.75 7.54 4.06
CA TYR A 46 -6.40 6.97 4.10
C TYR A 46 -6.43 5.46 3.83
N GLN A 47 -7.44 4.75 4.35
CA GLN A 47 -7.62 3.33 4.07
C GLN A 47 -7.85 3.06 2.58
N LEU A 48 -8.57 3.94 1.87
CA LEU A 48 -8.75 3.80 0.42
C LEU A 48 -7.46 4.06 -0.36
N VAL A 49 -6.63 5.01 0.10
CA VAL A 49 -5.33 5.29 -0.50
C VAL A 49 -4.40 4.09 -0.34
N VAL A 50 -4.26 3.57 0.88
CA VAL A 50 -3.45 2.37 1.15
C VAL A 50 -4.02 1.16 0.39
N MET A 51 -5.35 0.98 0.31
CA MET A 51 -5.93 -0.07 -0.53
C MET A 51 -5.47 0.02 -2.00
N ILE A 52 -5.43 1.23 -2.57
CA ILE A 52 -4.95 1.45 -3.94
C ILE A 52 -3.46 1.13 -4.05
N HIS A 53 -2.68 1.51 -3.04
CA HIS A 53 -1.27 1.15 -2.96
C HIS A 53 -1.08 -0.36 -3.05
N GLU A 54 -1.67 -1.09 -2.10
CA GLU A 54 -1.48 -2.53 -1.96
C GLU A 54 -1.96 -3.29 -3.20
N ILE A 55 -3.11 -2.90 -3.77
CA ILE A 55 -3.63 -3.59 -4.96
C ILE A 55 -2.79 -3.34 -6.20
N VAL A 56 -2.27 -2.13 -6.39
CA VAL A 56 -1.42 -1.81 -7.54
C VAL A 56 -0.07 -2.50 -7.40
N GLU A 57 0.56 -2.38 -6.23
CA GLU A 57 1.87 -2.97 -5.97
C GLU A 57 1.83 -4.49 -6.12
N SER A 58 0.91 -5.16 -5.41
CA SER A 58 0.80 -6.63 -5.44
C SER A 58 0.53 -7.17 -6.84
N LEU A 59 -0.34 -6.54 -7.64
CA LEU A 59 -0.61 -6.96 -9.01
C LEU A 59 0.61 -6.78 -9.92
N LEU A 60 1.36 -5.69 -9.75
CA LEU A 60 2.59 -5.47 -10.51
C LEU A 60 3.72 -6.42 -10.07
N CYS A 61 3.79 -6.78 -8.79
CA CYS A 61 4.71 -7.80 -8.29
C CYS A 61 4.42 -9.15 -8.96
N LEU A 62 3.15 -9.57 -9.00
CA LEU A 62 2.74 -10.79 -9.71
C LEU A 62 3.09 -10.77 -11.20
N LEU A 63 2.86 -9.64 -11.88
CA LEU A 63 3.19 -9.49 -13.29
C LEU A 63 4.69 -9.48 -13.57
N ALA A 64 5.49 -8.98 -12.63
CA ALA A 64 6.94 -8.94 -12.73
C ALA A 64 7.63 -10.23 -12.26
N GLY A 65 6.88 -11.16 -11.67
CA GLY A 65 7.43 -12.39 -11.09
C GLY A 65 8.21 -12.16 -9.80
N VAL A 66 7.88 -11.11 -9.04
CA VAL A 66 8.42 -10.87 -7.70
C VAL A 66 7.70 -11.78 -6.72
N GLU A 67 8.43 -12.60 -5.98
CA GLU A 67 7.82 -13.48 -5.00
C GLU A 67 7.46 -12.70 -3.73
N PHE A 68 6.22 -12.86 -3.26
CA PHE A 68 5.77 -12.16 -2.06
C PHE A 68 6.58 -12.54 -0.81
N SER A 69 7.17 -13.74 -0.77
CA SER A 69 8.08 -14.10 0.32
C SER A 69 9.35 -13.23 0.34
N GLU A 70 9.84 -12.79 -0.83
CA GLU A 70 11.00 -11.89 -0.90
C GLU A 70 10.64 -10.48 -0.40
N VAL A 71 9.40 -10.04 -0.66
CA VAL A 71 8.83 -8.79 -0.12
C VAL A 71 8.72 -8.90 1.40
N ASP A 72 8.06 -9.95 1.89
CA ASP A 72 7.85 -10.20 3.32
C ASP A 72 9.18 -10.25 4.08
N GLU A 73 10.17 -11.00 3.57
CA GLU A 73 11.49 -11.11 4.19
C GLU A 73 12.19 -9.75 4.26
N PHE A 74 12.13 -8.96 3.18
CA PHE A 74 12.72 -7.62 3.13
C PHE A 74 12.06 -6.67 4.13
N ASP A 75 10.73 -6.55 4.10
CA ASP A 75 9.96 -5.64 4.95
C ASP A 75 10.13 -5.97 6.43
N ILE A 76 10.05 -7.26 6.78
CA ILE A 76 10.24 -7.71 8.16
C ILE A 76 11.64 -7.38 8.66
N GLU A 77 12.69 -7.63 7.86
CA GLU A 77 14.05 -7.30 8.28
C GLU A 77 14.25 -5.78 8.41
N TYR A 78 13.64 -5.02 7.50
CA TYR A 78 13.68 -3.56 7.47
C TYR A 78 13.03 -2.94 8.71
N GLU A 79 11.80 -3.34 9.05
CA GLU A 79 11.10 -2.85 10.24
C GLU A 79 11.79 -3.31 11.52
N ASN A 80 12.34 -4.53 11.56
CA ASN A 80 13.14 -4.98 12.69
C ASN A 80 14.40 -4.11 12.89
N ALA A 81 15.06 -3.64 11.82
CA ALA A 81 16.20 -2.73 11.92
C ALA A 81 15.77 -1.35 12.45
N ARG A 82 14.61 -0.86 11.99
CA ARG A 82 14.00 0.39 12.45
C ARG A 82 13.64 0.32 13.95
N GLU A 83 13.01 -0.75 14.40
CA GLU A 83 12.69 -0.99 15.82
C GLU A 83 13.93 -1.02 16.72
N ARG A 84 15.06 -1.54 16.21
CA ARG A 84 16.36 -1.52 16.92
C ARG A 84 17.02 -0.14 16.95
N GLY A 85 16.43 0.86 16.29
CA GLY A 85 16.98 2.22 16.19
C GLY A 85 18.21 2.31 15.28
N GLU A 86 18.37 1.35 14.36
CA GLU A 86 19.41 1.43 13.35
C GLU A 86 19.12 2.58 12.39
N LYS A 87 20.17 3.20 11.84
CA LYS A 87 20.03 4.28 10.86
C LYS A 87 20.13 3.78 9.42
N VAL A 88 20.54 2.54 9.26
CA VAL A 88 20.78 1.90 7.98
C VAL A 88 20.02 0.59 7.92
N ALA A 89 19.42 0.33 6.78
CA ALA A 89 18.77 -0.94 6.47
C ALA A 89 19.83 -2.04 6.24
N PRO A 90 19.46 -3.33 6.22
CA PRO A 90 20.38 -4.44 5.97
C PRO A 90 21.19 -4.33 4.68
N CYS A 91 20.62 -3.67 3.66
CA CYS A 91 21.29 -3.39 2.38
C CYS A 91 22.36 -2.27 2.47
N GLY A 92 22.45 -1.56 3.60
CA GLY A 92 23.39 -0.47 3.85
C GLY A 92 22.88 0.93 3.48
N CYS A 93 21.67 1.06 2.92
CA CYS A 93 21.01 2.34 2.68
C CYS A 93 20.48 2.96 3.98
N LEU A 94 20.23 4.27 3.98
CA LEU A 94 19.53 4.91 5.11
C LEU A 94 18.09 4.38 5.20
N ILE A 95 17.64 4.08 6.42
CA ILE A 95 16.23 3.74 6.65
C ILE A 95 15.36 4.94 6.25
N GLN A 96 14.48 4.68 5.28
CA GLN A 96 13.38 5.53 4.80
C GLN A 96 12.08 5.29 5.59
N ASP A 97 11.05 6.05 5.26
CA ASP A 97 9.75 5.95 5.93
C ASP A 97 9.04 4.65 5.53
N GLU A 98 9.14 4.23 4.27
CA GLU A 98 8.58 2.96 3.77
C GLU A 98 9.68 2.05 3.20
N PRO A 99 9.64 0.71 3.44
CA PRO A 99 10.67 -0.19 2.93
C PRO A 99 10.79 -0.18 1.41
N GLY A 100 9.67 -0.04 0.69
CA GLY A 100 9.62 0.02 -0.78
C GLY A 100 10.32 1.23 -1.39
N GLU A 101 10.62 2.28 -0.61
CA GLU A 101 11.41 3.43 -1.06
C GLU A 101 12.90 3.08 -1.23
N ASP A 102 13.39 2.03 -0.58
CA ASP A 102 14.75 1.54 -0.76
C ASP A 102 14.93 0.95 -2.17
N VAL A 103 15.95 1.42 -2.89
CA VAL A 103 16.26 0.95 -4.25
C VAL A 103 16.61 -0.55 -4.31
N HIS A 104 16.96 -1.15 -3.17
CA HIS A 104 17.24 -2.58 -3.06
C HIS A 104 16.02 -3.41 -2.70
N ALA A 105 14.86 -2.80 -2.39
CA ALA A 105 13.63 -3.54 -2.20
C ALA A 105 13.29 -4.30 -3.49
N PRO A 106 12.96 -5.61 -3.43
CA PRO A 106 12.70 -6.42 -4.62
C PRO A 106 11.49 -5.91 -5.42
N TYR A 107 10.62 -5.16 -4.76
CA TYR A 107 9.41 -4.56 -5.29
C TYR A 107 9.50 -3.03 -5.49
N HIS A 108 10.70 -2.44 -5.38
CA HIS A 108 10.90 -0.97 -5.44
C HIS A 108 10.20 -0.30 -6.63
N LYS A 109 10.30 -0.91 -7.83
CA LYS A 109 9.68 -0.34 -9.04
C LYS A 109 8.15 -0.35 -8.97
N GLN A 110 7.59 -1.40 -8.38
CA GLN A 110 6.16 -1.59 -8.20
C GLN A 110 5.63 -0.60 -7.18
N HIS A 111 6.36 -0.42 -6.08
CA HIS A 111 6.11 0.58 -5.05
C HIS A 111 6.04 2.00 -5.62
N LYS A 112 7.08 2.44 -6.36
CA LYS A 112 7.07 3.77 -6.99
C LYS A 112 5.92 3.97 -7.97
N ILE A 113 5.41 2.91 -8.61
CA ILE A 113 4.23 3.00 -9.46
C ILE A 113 2.96 3.11 -8.61
N ALA A 114 2.84 2.34 -7.53
CA ALA A 114 1.73 2.43 -6.60
C ALA A 114 1.57 3.85 -6.03
N GLU A 115 2.65 4.50 -5.61
CA GLU A 115 2.66 5.91 -5.18
C GLU A 115 2.09 6.88 -6.24
N ILE A 116 2.36 6.64 -7.53
CA ILE A 116 1.81 7.48 -8.60
C ILE A 116 0.28 7.36 -8.63
N PHE A 117 -0.26 6.16 -8.43
CA PHE A 117 -1.70 5.94 -8.38
C PHE A 117 -2.32 6.56 -7.12
N GLU A 118 -1.63 6.49 -5.97
CA GLU A 118 -2.05 7.20 -4.76
C GLU A 118 -2.15 8.71 -5.00
N TYR A 119 -1.11 9.31 -5.59
CA TYR A 119 -1.07 10.73 -5.87
C TYR A 119 -2.22 11.16 -6.79
N LEU A 120 -2.45 10.41 -7.86
CA LEU A 120 -3.57 10.65 -8.76
C LEU A 120 -4.92 10.54 -8.03
N PHE A 121 -5.10 9.52 -7.21
CA PHE A 121 -6.34 9.32 -6.45
C PHE A 121 -6.58 10.45 -5.43
N LEU A 122 -5.56 10.80 -4.65
CA LEU A 122 -5.60 11.89 -3.66
C LEU A 122 -5.93 13.24 -4.31
N GLN A 123 -5.31 13.53 -5.47
CA GLN A 123 -5.58 14.75 -6.21
C GLN A 123 -7.07 14.85 -6.61
N HIS A 124 -7.66 13.75 -7.09
CA HIS A 124 -9.07 13.74 -7.51
C HIS A 124 -10.05 13.75 -6.34
N ILE A 125 -9.78 13.00 -5.26
CA ILE A 125 -10.63 13.03 -4.06
C ILE A 125 -10.62 14.43 -3.44
N SER A 126 -9.46 15.08 -3.36
CA SER A 126 -9.36 16.43 -2.80
C SER A 126 -10.25 17.42 -3.56
N ASN A 127 -10.31 17.31 -4.90
CA ASN A 127 -11.18 18.14 -5.72
C ASN A 127 -12.67 17.87 -5.45
N ILE A 128 -13.07 16.59 -5.39
CA ILE A 128 -14.47 16.20 -5.09
C ILE A 128 -14.90 16.73 -3.71
N LEU A 129 -14.04 16.59 -2.70
CA LEU A 129 -14.33 17.08 -1.35
C LEU A 129 -14.38 18.60 -1.30
N TYR A 130 -13.52 19.28 -2.06
CA TYR A 130 -13.54 20.74 -2.17
C TYR A 130 -14.84 21.24 -2.81
N GLU A 131 -15.28 20.64 -3.91
CA GLU A 131 -16.52 20.98 -4.61
C GLU A 131 -17.74 20.81 -3.70
N LYS A 132 -17.87 19.68 -3.01
CA LYS A 132 -18.96 19.45 -2.03
C LYS A 132 -19.00 20.51 -0.94
N ASN A 133 -17.84 20.88 -0.41
CA ASN A 133 -17.74 21.89 0.65
C ASN A 133 -18.13 23.31 0.17
N LEU A 134 -18.01 23.61 -1.13
CA LEU A 134 -18.50 24.86 -1.70
C LEU A 134 -20.02 24.86 -1.80
N GLU A 135 -20.60 23.79 -2.33
CA GLU A 135 -22.06 23.64 -2.44
C GLU A 135 -22.75 23.78 -1.07
N GLU A 136 -22.22 23.12 -0.03
CA GLU A 136 -22.77 23.24 1.33
C GLU A 136 -22.69 24.65 1.92
N LYS A 137 -21.68 25.43 1.54
CA LYS A 137 -21.53 26.83 1.98
C LYS A 137 -22.44 27.79 1.23
N GLU A 138 -22.79 27.48 -0.02
CA GLU A 138 -23.76 28.28 -0.78
C GLU A 138 -25.17 28.06 -0.24
N VAL A 139 -25.57 26.81 0.02
CA VAL A 139 -26.89 26.50 0.61
C VAL A 139 -27.09 27.20 1.96
N LYS A 140 -26.08 27.21 2.84
CA LYS A 140 -26.15 27.87 4.15
C LYS A 140 -26.16 29.41 4.11
N LYS A 141 -25.88 30.03 2.96
CA LYS A 141 -25.99 31.50 2.81
C LYS A 141 -27.40 31.94 2.41
N ASP A 142 -28.19 31.01 1.89
CA ASP A 142 -29.56 31.26 1.42
C ASP A 142 -30.63 30.89 2.47
N GLU A 143 -30.22 30.39 3.65
CA GLU A 143 -31.05 30.16 4.86
C GLU A 143 -30.92 31.32 5.87
#